data_AF-A0AAQ1GIY9-F1
#
_entry.id   AF-A0AAQ1GIY9-F1
#
_cell.length_a   1.000
_cell.length_b   1.000
_cell.length_c   1.000
_cell.angle_alpha   90.00
_cell.angle_beta   90.00
_cell.angle_gamma   90.00
#
_symmetry.space_group_name_H-M   'P 1'
#
loop_
_entity.id
_entity.type
_entity.pdbx_description
1 polymer ?
#
loop_
_entity_poly.entity_id
_entity_poly.type
_entity_poly.pdbx_seq_one_letter_code
_entity_poly.pdbx_strand_id
1 'polypeptide(L)'
;MKIFSTNDVASSIRRAHQSFTHILVNRGYTTIKPVFFRSSLIGDLPVYQWAWWNKATYGQLDRWRANGGVLLDQYTFSDRSGPADVLVFVECPMTMERITRSGRHVAEYTVLPRPHTWSVHEQCIDLRTPSVDRLRDLWAACGGKRMADDELADAVDLPKQHVQYMRSSLKPVEQWEIKPRLRPDSAALIPAWEWIGTGRCAEKKEIRVCGHKAAVKEMARLGHIRLQKIQIYPEIEPDWRRLDKRRAKAITDLASVRSLVESLPDHLQA
;
A
#
# COMPACT_ATOMS: atom_id res chain seq x y z
N MET A 1 -14.51 -21.57 6.36
CA MET A 1 -14.49 -20.75 5.14
C MET A 1 -13.76 -21.53 4.06
N LYS A 2 -14.42 -21.80 2.93
CA LYS A 2 -13.76 -22.47 1.80
C LYS A 2 -12.82 -21.48 1.12
N ILE A 3 -11.67 -21.96 0.63
CA ILE A 3 -10.72 -21.13 -0.09
C ILE A 3 -10.38 -21.84 -1.40
N PHE A 4 -10.32 -21.08 -2.49
CA PHE A 4 -9.91 -21.55 -3.79
C PHE A 4 -8.75 -20.71 -4.30
N SER A 5 -8.00 -21.24 -5.25
CA SER A 5 -7.02 -20.48 -6.01
C SER A 5 -7.52 -20.21 -7.43
N THR A 6 -6.97 -19.22 -8.13
CA THR A 6 -7.30 -18.97 -9.53
C THR A 6 -6.12 -18.40 -10.30
N ASN A 7 -6.05 -18.70 -11.60
CA ASN A 7 -5.15 -18.02 -12.53
C ASN A 7 -5.86 -16.88 -13.29
N ASP A 8 -7.20 -16.78 -13.19
CA ASP A 8 -8.01 -15.77 -13.85
C ASP A 8 -9.02 -15.16 -12.87
N VAL A 9 -8.62 -14.00 -12.34
CA VAL A 9 -9.41 -13.21 -11.39
C VAL A 9 -10.72 -12.74 -12.02
N ALA A 10 -10.72 -12.33 -13.29
CA ALA A 10 -11.92 -11.79 -13.94
C ALA A 10 -12.97 -12.88 -14.13
N SER A 11 -12.56 -14.05 -14.64
CA SER A 11 -13.45 -15.21 -14.78
C SER A 11 -13.95 -15.70 -13.41
N SER A 12 -13.12 -15.65 -12.37
CA SER A 12 -13.56 -16.00 -11.00
C SER A 12 -14.62 -15.03 -10.46
N ILE A 13 -14.47 -13.73 -10.69
CA ILE A 13 -15.50 -12.73 -10.31
C ILE A 13 -16.80 -13.01 -11.04
N ARG A 14 -16.74 -13.28 -12.35
CA ARG A 14 -17.92 -13.57 -13.17
C ARG A 14 -18.63 -14.83 -12.70
N ARG A 15 -17.89 -15.91 -12.47
CA ARG A 15 -18.42 -17.16 -11.94
C ARG A 15 -19.09 -16.94 -10.59
N ALA A 16 -18.46 -16.19 -9.69
CA ALA A 16 -19.04 -15.89 -8.38
C ALA A 16 -20.35 -15.06 -8.53
N HIS A 17 -20.36 -14.05 -9.38
CA HIS A 17 -21.53 -13.20 -9.64
C HIS A 17 -22.71 -13.97 -10.29
N GLN A 18 -22.47 -15.09 -10.96
CA GLN A 18 -23.55 -15.93 -11.50
C GLN A 18 -24.34 -16.65 -10.40
N SER A 19 -23.73 -16.90 -9.24
CA SER A 19 -24.31 -17.72 -8.18
C SER A 19 -24.59 -16.96 -6.88
N PHE A 20 -23.99 -15.78 -6.72
CA PHE A 20 -24.04 -15.00 -5.48
C PHE A 20 -24.33 -13.53 -5.74
N THR A 21 -24.88 -12.87 -4.72
CA THR A 21 -25.42 -11.50 -4.84
C THR A 21 -24.34 -10.46 -4.53
N HIS A 22 -23.56 -10.67 -3.48
CA HIS A 22 -22.60 -9.68 -2.97
C HIS A 22 -21.17 -10.19 -3.14
N ILE A 23 -20.54 -9.78 -4.24
CA ILE A 23 -19.15 -10.14 -4.55
C ILE A 23 -18.23 -9.01 -4.13
N LEU A 24 -17.29 -9.31 -3.25
CA LEU A 24 -16.27 -8.38 -2.80
C LEU A 24 -14.96 -8.65 -3.51
N VAL A 25 -14.36 -7.62 -4.10
CA VAL A 25 -13.09 -7.72 -4.81
C VAL A 25 -12.06 -6.87 -4.08
N ASN A 26 -11.11 -7.51 -3.40
CA ASN A 26 -10.03 -6.80 -2.73
C ASN A 26 -8.99 -6.33 -3.75
N ARG A 27 -8.97 -5.02 -3.98
CA ARG A 27 -8.04 -4.29 -4.85
C ARG A 27 -7.02 -3.48 -4.03
N GLY A 28 -6.81 -3.84 -2.76
CA GLY A 28 -5.77 -3.26 -1.92
C GLY A 28 -4.39 -3.81 -2.28
N TYR A 29 -3.71 -3.24 -3.28
CA TYR A 29 -2.39 -3.73 -3.66
C TYR A 29 -1.37 -3.67 -2.51
N THR A 30 -0.63 -4.76 -2.33
CA THR A 30 0.38 -4.90 -1.29
C THR A 30 1.78 -5.07 -1.83
N THR A 31 1.99 -5.59 -3.03
CA THR A 31 3.36 -5.65 -3.56
C THR A 31 3.86 -4.26 -3.98
N ILE A 32 5.18 -4.12 -4.09
CA ILE A 32 5.86 -2.90 -4.54
C ILE A 32 5.67 -2.68 -6.05
N LYS A 33 5.43 -3.76 -6.80
CA LYS A 33 5.12 -3.78 -8.23
C LYS A 33 3.76 -4.45 -8.42
N PRO A 34 2.66 -3.71 -8.21
CA PRO A 34 1.33 -4.30 -8.16
C PRO A 34 0.89 -4.85 -9.52
N VAL A 35 0.18 -5.98 -9.49
CA VAL A 35 -0.49 -6.52 -10.67
C VAL A 35 -1.78 -5.73 -10.91
N PHE A 36 -1.73 -4.75 -11.81
CA PHE A 36 -2.89 -3.92 -12.09
C PHE A 36 -4.03 -4.73 -12.73
N PHE A 37 -5.15 -4.80 -12.01
CA PHE A 37 -6.38 -5.37 -12.53
C PHE A 37 -7.13 -4.35 -13.36
N ARG A 38 -7.47 -4.74 -14.58
CA ARG A 38 -8.23 -3.94 -15.54
C ARG A 38 -9.71 -4.12 -15.25
N SER A 39 -10.33 -3.14 -14.58
CA SER A 39 -11.76 -3.17 -14.25
C SER A 39 -12.67 -3.31 -15.47
N SER A 40 -12.21 -2.94 -16.67
CA SER A 40 -12.95 -3.15 -17.92
C SER A 40 -13.25 -4.62 -18.21
N LEU A 41 -12.48 -5.57 -17.66
CA LEU A 41 -12.72 -7.01 -17.81
C LEU A 41 -14.00 -7.49 -17.12
N ILE A 42 -14.61 -6.66 -16.27
CA ILE A 42 -15.88 -6.90 -15.59
C ILE A 42 -16.84 -5.70 -15.74
N GLY A 43 -16.59 -4.83 -16.72
CA GLY A 43 -17.31 -3.55 -16.85
C GLY A 43 -18.78 -3.66 -17.23
N ASP A 44 -19.20 -4.82 -17.71
CA ASP A 44 -20.57 -5.22 -17.99
C ASP A 44 -21.36 -5.63 -16.72
N LEU A 45 -20.68 -5.86 -15.60
CA LEU A 45 -21.32 -6.20 -14.32
C LEU A 45 -21.75 -4.92 -13.56
N PRO A 46 -22.70 -4.99 -12.61
CA PRO A 46 -22.99 -3.89 -11.68
C PRO A 46 -21.82 -3.66 -10.73
N VAL A 47 -20.86 -2.83 -11.16
CA VAL A 47 -19.62 -2.55 -10.44
C VAL A 47 -19.73 -1.28 -9.60
N TYR A 48 -19.32 -1.39 -8.35
CA TYR A 48 -19.19 -0.30 -7.39
C TYR A 48 -17.74 -0.20 -6.92
N GLN A 49 -17.34 0.98 -6.47
CA GLN A 49 -16.00 1.25 -5.97
C GLN A 49 -16.08 1.92 -4.61
N TRP A 50 -15.30 1.40 -3.66
CA TRP A 50 -15.24 1.94 -2.32
C TRP A 50 -13.81 2.03 -1.79
N ALA A 51 -13.56 3.06 -1.00
CA ALA A 51 -12.33 3.21 -0.23
C ALA A 51 -12.67 3.86 1.12
N TRP A 52 -12.24 3.23 2.22
CA TRP A 52 -12.57 3.69 3.56
C TRP A 52 -12.16 5.16 3.81
N TRP A 53 -11.06 5.60 3.23
CA TRP A 53 -10.53 6.97 3.38
C TRP A 53 -11.18 8.00 2.45
N ASN A 54 -12.01 7.58 1.49
CA ASN A 54 -12.65 8.47 0.53
C ASN A 54 -14.16 8.53 0.75
N LYS A 55 -14.61 9.53 1.50
CA LYS A 55 -16.03 9.76 1.81
C LYS A 55 -16.92 9.86 0.57
N ALA A 56 -16.39 10.35 -0.57
CA ALA A 56 -17.15 10.45 -1.82
C ALA A 56 -17.61 9.08 -2.36
N THR A 57 -16.96 7.99 -1.93
CA THR A 57 -17.31 6.63 -2.35
C THR A 57 -18.33 5.93 -1.44
N TYR A 58 -18.75 6.55 -0.33
CA TYR A 58 -19.61 5.89 0.66
C TYR A 58 -21.01 5.59 0.09
N GLY A 59 -21.57 6.50 -0.70
CA GLY A 59 -22.85 6.23 -1.39
C GLY A 59 -22.78 5.08 -2.39
N GLN A 60 -21.58 4.70 -2.88
CA GLN A 60 -21.44 3.49 -3.70
C GLN A 60 -21.51 2.22 -2.86
N LEU A 61 -20.94 2.22 -1.66
CA LEU A 61 -21.02 1.11 -0.72
C LEU A 61 -22.48 0.84 -0.31
N ASP A 62 -23.24 1.90 -0.02
CA ASP A 62 -24.64 1.77 0.38
C ASP A 62 -25.50 1.18 -0.75
N ARG A 63 -25.28 1.63 -1.99
CA ARG A 63 -25.94 1.05 -3.17
C ARG A 63 -25.57 -0.42 -3.39
N TRP A 64 -24.31 -0.79 -3.24
CA TRP A 64 -23.89 -2.19 -3.34
C TRP A 64 -24.53 -3.06 -2.27
N ARG A 65 -24.59 -2.59 -1.02
CA ARG A 65 -25.27 -3.30 0.07
C ARG A 65 -26.74 -3.54 -0.24
N ALA A 66 -27.44 -2.53 -0.75
CA ALA A 66 -28.85 -2.62 -1.08
C ALA A 66 -29.14 -3.52 -2.31
N ASN A 67 -28.30 -3.45 -3.35
CA ASN A 67 -28.63 -4.00 -4.67
C ASN A 67 -27.79 -5.22 -5.08
N GLY A 68 -26.74 -5.56 -4.34
CA GLY A 68 -25.76 -6.56 -4.78
C GLY A 68 -24.86 -6.08 -5.92
N GLY A 69 -24.14 -7.02 -6.51
CA GLY A 69 -23.16 -6.81 -7.57
C GLY A 69 -21.72 -6.96 -7.08
N VAL A 70 -20.80 -6.26 -7.75
CA VAL A 70 -19.36 -6.36 -7.50
C VAL A 70 -18.84 -5.09 -6.83
N LEU A 71 -18.27 -5.21 -5.63
CA LEU A 71 -17.60 -4.10 -4.94
C LEU A 71 -16.08 -4.18 -5.08
N LEU A 72 -15.49 -3.21 -5.76
CA LEU A 72 -14.05 -2.99 -5.78
C LEU A 72 -13.62 -2.25 -4.50
N ASP A 73 -13.13 -3.01 -3.53
CA ASP A 73 -12.62 -2.51 -2.26
C ASP A 73 -11.13 -2.18 -2.34
N GLN A 74 -10.79 -0.91 -2.16
CA GLN A 74 -9.39 -0.46 -2.19
C GLN A 74 -8.68 -0.59 -0.83
N TYR A 75 -9.38 -0.95 0.23
CA TYR A 75 -8.76 -1.11 1.54
C TYR A 75 -7.90 -2.37 1.59
N THR A 76 -6.79 -2.31 2.35
CA THR A 76 -5.82 -3.42 2.45
C THR A 76 -6.45 -4.68 3.04
N PHE A 77 -7.36 -4.49 4.00
CA PHE A 77 -8.17 -5.54 4.61
C PHE A 77 -9.61 -5.32 4.21
N SER A 78 -10.33 -6.36 3.82
CA SER A 78 -11.73 -6.21 3.41
C SER A 78 -12.75 -6.17 4.54
N ASP A 79 -12.28 -6.12 5.79
CA ASP A 79 -13.07 -6.24 7.01
C ASP A 79 -14.04 -5.07 7.27
N ARG A 80 -13.92 -3.96 6.56
CA ARG A 80 -14.74 -2.75 6.76
C ARG A 80 -15.86 -2.56 5.74
N SER A 81 -15.85 -3.29 4.63
CA SER A 81 -16.90 -3.22 3.61
C SER A 81 -18.22 -3.81 4.11
N GLY A 82 -18.15 -4.76 5.04
CA GLY A 82 -19.30 -5.44 5.63
C GLY A 82 -19.42 -6.89 5.14
N PRO A 83 -20.58 -7.53 5.35
CA PRO A 83 -20.85 -8.88 4.86
C PRO A 83 -20.78 -8.97 3.33
N ALA A 84 -20.26 -10.09 2.84
CA ALA A 84 -20.23 -10.46 1.43
C ALA A 84 -20.43 -11.97 1.28
N ASP A 85 -20.91 -12.43 0.14
CA ASP A 85 -21.03 -13.85 -0.14
C ASP A 85 -19.65 -14.42 -0.46
N VAL A 86 -18.94 -13.75 -1.37
CA VAL A 86 -17.66 -14.19 -1.92
C VAL A 86 -16.64 -13.06 -1.88
N LEU A 87 -15.41 -13.40 -1.52
CA LEU A 87 -14.25 -12.51 -1.62
C LEU A 87 -13.29 -12.98 -2.70
N VAL A 88 -12.91 -12.10 -3.62
CA VAL A 88 -11.88 -12.36 -4.63
C VAL A 88 -10.73 -11.37 -4.44
N PHE A 89 -9.51 -11.88 -4.24
CA PHE A 89 -8.33 -11.04 -4.25
C PHE A 89 -7.87 -10.76 -5.68
N VAL A 90 -7.49 -9.51 -5.96
CA VAL A 90 -6.83 -9.15 -7.22
C VAL A 90 -5.34 -9.49 -7.21
N GLU A 91 -4.72 -9.42 -6.04
CA GLU A 91 -3.30 -9.70 -5.86
C GLU A 91 -3.14 -10.71 -4.71
N CYS A 92 -2.24 -11.69 -4.90
CA CYS A 92 -1.98 -12.71 -3.90
C CYS A 92 -1.48 -12.06 -2.60
N PRO A 93 -2.15 -12.26 -1.45
CA PRO A 93 -1.72 -11.70 -0.17
C PRO A 93 -0.31 -12.13 0.22
N MET A 94 0.38 -11.31 1.01
CA MET A 94 1.71 -11.66 1.54
C MET A 94 1.68 -12.33 2.92
N THR A 95 0.52 -12.33 3.59
CA THR A 95 0.39 -12.78 4.98
C THR A 95 -0.91 -13.52 5.22
N MET A 96 -0.89 -14.52 6.09
CA MET A 96 -2.09 -15.22 6.56
C MET A 96 -3.08 -14.27 7.27
N GLU A 97 -2.59 -13.29 8.03
CA GLU A 97 -3.44 -12.30 8.70
C GLU A 97 -4.35 -11.57 7.70
N ARG A 98 -3.80 -11.18 6.54
CA ARG A 98 -4.57 -10.50 5.50
C ARG A 98 -5.68 -11.37 4.93
N ILE A 99 -5.43 -12.67 4.72
CA ILE A 99 -6.45 -13.63 4.25
C ILE A 99 -7.55 -13.75 5.30
N THR A 100 -7.18 -14.05 6.55
CA THR A 100 -8.13 -14.27 7.65
C THR A 100 -8.98 -13.05 7.95
N ARG A 101 -8.36 -11.87 8.06
CA ARG A 101 -9.09 -10.63 8.37
C ARG A 101 -10.01 -10.21 7.25
N SER A 102 -9.56 -10.30 6.00
CA SER A 102 -10.39 -9.95 4.85
C SER A 102 -11.56 -10.91 4.67
N GLY A 103 -11.36 -12.20 4.98
CA GLY A 103 -12.40 -13.23 4.91
C GLY A 103 -13.38 -13.25 6.08
N ARG A 104 -13.22 -12.40 7.10
CA ARG A 104 -13.99 -12.47 8.36
C ARG A 104 -15.51 -12.38 8.17
N HIS A 105 -15.96 -11.63 7.17
CA HIS A 105 -17.37 -11.37 6.90
C HIS A 105 -17.85 -12.03 5.59
N VAL A 106 -17.14 -13.05 5.12
CA VAL A 106 -17.42 -13.76 3.88
C VAL A 106 -18.20 -15.04 4.19
N ALA A 107 -19.40 -15.18 3.63
CA ALA A 107 -20.29 -16.30 3.95
C ALA A 107 -19.84 -17.61 3.31
N GLU A 108 -19.43 -17.57 2.04
CA GLU A 108 -19.27 -18.78 1.22
C GLU A 108 -17.80 -19.18 1.07
N TYR A 109 -17.04 -18.38 0.32
CA TYR A 109 -15.65 -18.68 0.02
C TYR A 109 -14.81 -17.47 -0.36
N THR A 110 -13.50 -17.66 -0.27
CA THR A 110 -12.49 -16.71 -0.72
C THR A 110 -11.69 -17.28 -1.89
N VAL A 111 -11.39 -16.47 -2.89
CA VAL A 111 -10.55 -16.81 -4.04
C VAL A 111 -9.24 -16.03 -3.99
N LEU A 112 -8.12 -16.76 -4.02
CA LEU A 112 -6.77 -16.21 -4.02
C LEU A 112 -6.15 -16.36 -5.41
N PRO A 113 -5.63 -15.30 -6.04
CA PRO A 113 -4.95 -15.45 -7.32
C PRO A 113 -3.60 -16.14 -7.11
N ARG A 114 -3.24 -17.07 -7.99
CA ARG A 114 -1.89 -17.63 -8.03
C ARG A 114 -0.97 -16.58 -8.65
N PRO A 115 0.11 -16.17 -7.97
CA PRO A 115 1.08 -15.30 -8.60
C PRO A 115 1.81 -16.07 -9.72
N HIS A 116 2.11 -15.39 -10.83
CA HIS A 116 2.93 -15.99 -11.89
C HIS A 116 4.35 -16.35 -11.40
N THR A 117 4.86 -15.57 -10.44
CA THR A 117 6.13 -15.81 -9.75
C THR A 117 6.07 -15.24 -8.34
N TRP A 118 6.74 -15.88 -7.39
CA TRP A 118 6.89 -15.39 -6.02
C TRP A 118 7.99 -14.34 -5.84
N SER A 119 8.81 -14.10 -6.87
CA SER A 119 9.93 -13.16 -6.83
C SER A 119 9.52 -11.72 -6.46
N VAL A 120 8.32 -11.29 -6.87
CA VAL A 120 7.80 -9.97 -6.51
C VAL A 120 7.49 -9.91 -5.01
N HIS A 121 6.93 -10.97 -4.43
CA HIS A 121 6.64 -11.07 -2.99
C HIS A 121 7.93 -11.12 -2.17
N GLU A 122 8.91 -11.90 -2.62
CA GLU A 122 10.24 -11.99 -2.02
C GLU A 122 10.96 -10.64 -2.05
N GLN A 123 10.98 -9.96 -3.20
CA GLN A 123 11.51 -8.60 -3.33
C GLN A 123 10.82 -7.62 -2.38
N CYS A 124 9.50 -7.77 -2.15
CA CYS A 124 8.80 -6.93 -1.18
C CYS A 124 9.27 -7.15 0.25
N ILE A 125 9.59 -8.38 0.64
CA ILE A 125 10.19 -8.69 1.94
C ILE A 125 11.57 -8.04 2.04
N ASP A 126 12.41 -8.19 1.01
CA ASP A 126 13.77 -7.63 1.03
C ASP A 126 13.79 -6.10 1.11
N LEU A 127 12.81 -5.43 0.52
CA LEU A 127 12.71 -3.97 0.54
C LEU A 127 12.01 -3.44 1.80
N ARG A 128 10.97 -4.10 2.32
CA ARG A 128 10.17 -3.59 3.47
C ARG A 128 10.64 -4.13 4.82
N THR A 129 11.31 -5.27 4.82
CA THR A 129 11.89 -5.93 6.00
C THR A 129 13.28 -6.47 5.62
N PRO A 130 14.25 -5.59 5.34
CA PRO A 130 15.58 -5.99 4.87
C PRO A 130 16.31 -6.81 5.94
N SER A 131 17.36 -7.53 5.55
CA SER A 131 18.22 -8.23 6.51
C SER A 131 18.90 -7.25 7.46
N VAL A 132 19.25 -7.72 8.67
CA VAL A 132 19.97 -6.90 9.65
C VAL A 132 21.28 -6.39 9.07
N ASP A 133 22.03 -7.23 8.35
CA ASP A 133 23.29 -6.80 7.72
C ASP A 133 23.08 -5.63 6.77
N ARG A 134 22.06 -5.73 5.90
CA ARG A 134 21.72 -4.63 4.99
C ARG A 134 21.31 -3.37 5.75
N LEU A 135 20.57 -3.50 6.84
CA LEU A 135 20.17 -2.36 7.66
C LEU A 135 21.36 -1.75 8.42
N ARG A 136 22.35 -2.55 8.81
CA ARG A 136 23.61 -2.08 9.41
C ARG A 136 24.44 -1.30 8.40
N ASP A 137 24.52 -1.75 7.15
CA ASP A 137 25.18 -1.00 6.07
C ASP A 137 24.53 0.38 5.90
N LEU A 138 23.20 0.43 5.83
CA LEU A 138 22.45 1.69 5.76
C LEU A 138 22.71 2.56 7.00
N TRP A 139 22.67 1.96 8.19
CA TRP A 139 22.87 2.68 9.46
C TRP A 139 24.27 3.27 9.59
N ALA A 140 25.32 2.55 9.15
CA ALA A 140 26.68 3.08 9.14
C ALA A 140 26.80 4.36 8.28
N ALA A 141 26.02 4.44 7.20
CA ALA A 141 25.98 5.64 6.36
C ALA A 141 25.14 6.77 6.98
N CYS A 142 24.02 6.47 7.64
CA CYS A 142 23.01 7.47 8.00
C CYS A 142 22.80 7.75 9.49
N GLY A 143 23.28 6.92 10.42
CA GLY A 143 23.01 7.03 11.86
C GLY A 143 23.35 8.42 12.41
N GLY A 144 22.39 9.05 13.10
CA GLY A 144 22.49 10.42 13.63
C GLY A 144 22.54 11.54 12.58
N LYS A 145 22.50 11.22 11.28
CA LYS A 145 22.65 12.21 10.22
C LYS A 145 21.32 12.75 9.73
N ARG A 146 21.42 13.92 9.09
CA ARG A 146 20.37 14.57 8.33
C ARG A 146 20.73 14.49 6.85
N MET A 147 19.97 13.72 6.06
CA MET A 147 20.29 13.50 4.65
C MET A 147 19.05 13.25 3.77
N ALA A 148 19.15 13.55 2.49
CA ALA A 148 18.16 13.22 1.48
C ALA A 148 18.27 11.75 1.06
N ASP A 149 17.20 11.21 0.46
CA ASP A 149 17.18 9.84 -0.03
C ASP A 149 18.24 9.58 -1.12
N ASP A 150 18.58 10.61 -1.92
CA ASP A 150 19.61 10.53 -2.96
C ASP A 150 21.02 10.43 -2.35
N GLU A 151 21.31 11.24 -1.33
CA GLU A 151 22.61 11.20 -0.63
C GLU A 151 22.85 9.85 0.05
N LEU A 152 21.79 9.27 0.66
CA LEU A 152 21.90 7.92 1.22
C LEU A 152 22.08 6.87 0.13
N ALA A 153 21.32 6.97 -0.97
CA ALA A 153 21.44 6.05 -2.10
C ALA A 153 22.86 6.01 -2.67
N ASP A 154 23.47 7.17 -2.86
CA ASP A 154 24.85 7.30 -3.32
C ASP A 154 25.84 6.73 -2.29
N ALA A 155 25.61 6.98 -0.99
CA ALA A 155 26.50 6.52 0.07
C ALA A 155 26.54 5.00 0.27
N VAL A 156 25.47 4.28 -0.09
CA VAL A 156 25.39 2.81 0.05
C VAL A 156 25.32 2.07 -1.29
N ASP A 157 25.51 2.77 -2.40
CA ASP A 157 25.43 2.24 -3.77
C ASP A 157 24.16 1.41 -4.01
N LEU A 158 22.99 1.99 -3.69
CA LEU A 158 21.70 1.38 -3.91
C LEU A 158 20.78 2.30 -4.72
N PRO A 159 19.87 1.75 -5.54
CA PRO A 159 18.84 2.56 -6.17
C PRO A 159 18.04 3.34 -5.11
N LYS A 160 17.82 4.64 -5.34
CA LYS A 160 17.01 5.51 -4.46
C LYS A 160 15.69 4.87 -4.04
N GLN A 161 15.00 4.21 -4.97
CA GLN A 161 13.73 3.54 -4.70
C GLN A 161 13.87 2.42 -3.65
N HIS A 162 14.98 1.68 -3.65
CA HIS A 162 15.25 0.65 -2.65
C HIS A 162 15.47 1.27 -1.29
N VAL A 163 16.37 2.28 -1.20
CA VAL A 163 16.61 3.03 0.02
C VAL A 163 15.30 3.58 0.60
N GLN A 164 14.43 4.11 -0.26
CA GLN A 164 13.13 4.64 0.14
C GLN A 164 12.27 3.66 0.93
N TYR A 165 12.27 2.38 0.55
CA TYR A 165 11.57 1.33 1.27
C TYR A 165 12.34 0.86 2.50
N MET A 166 13.63 0.54 2.33
CA MET A 166 14.46 -0.09 3.36
C MET A 166 14.59 0.79 4.61
N ARG A 167 14.87 2.09 4.41
CA ARG A 167 15.10 3.07 5.48
C ARG A 167 13.95 3.19 6.46
N SER A 168 12.72 2.84 6.07
CA SER A 168 11.54 2.91 6.94
C SER A 168 11.71 2.05 8.21
N SER A 169 12.53 0.99 8.12
CA SER A 169 12.89 0.13 9.27
C SER A 169 13.76 0.85 10.31
N LEU A 170 14.52 1.86 9.90
CA LEU A 170 15.37 2.71 10.76
C LEU A 170 14.59 3.88 11.37
N LYS A 171 13.29 4.03 11.02
CA LYS A 171 12.37 5.05 11.53
C LYS A 171 12.89 6.51 11.45
N PRO A 172 13.43 6.97 10.31
CA PRO A 172 13.76 8.38 10.16
C PRO A 172 12.51 9.25 10.23
N VAL A 173 12.69 10.50 10.68
CA VAL A 173 11.67 11.54 10.63
C VAL A 173 11.83 12.32 9.31
N GLU A 174 10.78 12.32 8.49
CA GLU A 174 10.78 13.06 7.22
C GLU A 174 10.45 14.55 7.50
N GLN A 175 11.43 15.41 7.25
CA GLN A 175 11.33 16.86 7.32
C GLN A 175 11.35 17.46 5.92
N TRP A 176 10.52 18.46 5.67
CA TRP A 176 10.45 19.16 4.39
C TRP A 176 11.05 20.55 4.55
N GLU A 177 12.08 20.82 3.75
CA GLU A 177 12.57 22.18 3.54
C GLU A 177 11.86 22.78 2.34
N ILE A 178 11.20 23.91 2.57
CA ILE A 178 10.33 24.57 1.62
C ILE A 178 10.84 25.99 1.41
N LYS A 179 11.26 26.31 0.17
CA LYS A 179 11.70 27.66 -0.21
C LYS A 179 10.75 28.24 -1.26
N PRO A 180 10.10 29.39 -1.00
CA PRO A 180 9.24 30.05 -1.98
C PRO A 180 10.06 30.52 -3.19
N ARG A 181 9.44 30.52 -4.36
CA ARG A 181 10.01 31.08 -5.61
C ARG A 181 9.06 32.07 -6.24
N LEU A 182 7.88 31.59 -6.64
CA LEU A 182 6.86 32.37 -7.33
C LEU A 182 5.51 32.14 -6.67
N ARG A 183 4.83 33.22 -6.30
CA ARG A 183 3.50 33.16 -5.69
C ARG A 183 2.50 32.46 -6.63
N PRO A 184 1.66 31.54 -6.14
CA PRO A 184 0.59 30.95 -6.94
C PRO A 184 -0.60 31.91 -7.08
N ASP A 185 -1.28 31.86 -8.22
CA ASP A 185 -2.51 32.64 -8.47
C ASP A 185 -3.77 31.90 -8.01
N SER A 186 -3.70 30.57 -7.88
CA SER A 186 -4.83 29.74 -7.47
C SER A 186 -5.19 29.98 -6.00
N ALA A 187 -6.43 30.41 -5.76
CA ALA A 187 -6.99 30.61 -4.41
C ALA A 187 -6.88 29.36 -3.52
N ALA A 188 -6.92 28.15 -4.10
CA ALA A 188 -6.77 26.91 -3.35
C ALA A 188 -5.34 26.69 -2.77
N LEU A 189 -4.33 27.38 -3.33
CA LEU A 189 -2.93 27.26 -2.92
C LEU A 189 -2.47 28.40 -2.00
N ILE A 190 -3.16 29.54 -2.02
CA ILE A 190 -2.83 30.73 -1.21
C ILE A 190 -2.68 30.42 0.28
N PRO A 191 -3.59 29.67 0.95
CA PRO A 191 -3.43 29.40 2.39
C PRO A 191 -2.13 28.65 2.72
N ALA A 192 -1.74 27.69 1.87
CA ALA A 192 -0.49 26.96 2.05
C ALA A 192 0.73 27.82 1.73
N TRP A 193 0.63 28.72 0.75
CA TRP A 193 1.68 29.69 0.42
C TRP A 193 1.96 30.65 1.58
N GLU A 194 0.90 31.23 2.16
CA GLU A 194 1.00 32.11 3.32
C GLU A 194 1.59 31.38 4.53
N TRP A 195 1.17 30.13 4.75
CA TRP A 195 1.75 29.29 5.80
C TRP A 195 3.25 29.03 5.62
N ILE A 196 3.72 28.84 4.37
CA ILE A 196 5.15 28.71 4.05
C ILE A 196 5.91 30.02 4.36
N GLY A 197 5.31 31.17 4.10
CA GLY A 197 5.93 32.48 4.32
C GLY A 197 7.19 32.68 3.49
N THR A 198 8.27 33.16 4.11
CA THR A 198 9.58 33.38 3.46
C THR A 198 10.41 32.10 3.28
N GLY A 199 9.91 30.97 3.80
CA GLY A 199 10.58 29.69 3.82
C GLY A 199 10.25 28.96 5.11
N ARG A 200 10.12 27.64 5.03
CA ARG A 200 9.75 26.82 6.19
C ARG A 200 10.46 25.49 6.17
N CYS A 201 10.89 25.07 7.35
CA CYS A 201 11.33 23.71 7.63
C CYS A 201 10.34 23.08 8.59
N ALA A 202 9.65 22.02 8.19
CA ALA A 202 8.60 21.41 9.01
C ALA A 202 8.56 19.90 8.82
N GLU A 203 8.16 19.18 9.86
CA GLU A 203 7.94 17.74 9.73
C GLU A 203 6.76 17.45 8.81
N LYS A 204 6.85 16.37 8.03
CA LYS A 204 5.73 15.90 7.20
C LYS A 204 4.45 15.67 8.00
N LYS A 205 4.57 15.30 9.27
CA LYS A 205 3.43 15.10 10.18
C LYS A 205 2.71 16.42 10.45
N GLU A 206 3.46 17.47 10.78
CA GLU A 206 2.94 18.82 11.01
C GLU A 206 2.23 19.36 9.76
N ILE A 207 2.90 19.29 8.60
CA ILE A 207 2.33 19.74 7.31
C ILE A 207 1.01 19.04 6.99
N ARG A 208 0.89 17.76 7.35
CA ARG A 208 -0.34 16.98 7.19
C ARG A 208 -1.43 17.45 8.15
N VAL A 209 -1.10 17.70 9.41
CA VAL A 209 -2.05 18.15 10.45
C VAL A 209 -2.62 19.52 10.10
N CYS A 210 -1.79 20.44 9.59
CA CYS A 210 -2.23 21.74 9.10
C CYS A 210 -3.01 21.69 7.76
N GLY A 211 -3.21 20.51 7.16
CA GLY A 211 -3.96 20.36 5.90
C GLY A 211 -3.21 20.80 4.64
N HIS A 212 -1.96 21.26 4.73
CA HIS A 212 -1.23 21.86 3.60
C HIS A 212 -0.48 20.85 2.72
N LYS A 213 -0.36 19.58 3.13
CA LYS A 213 0.46 18.57 2.42
C LYS A 213 0.16 18.44 0.92
N ALA A 214 -1.11 18.45 0.52
CA ALA A 214 -1.50 18.33 -0.88
C ALA A 214 -1.10 19.60 -1.67
N ALA A 215 -1.45 20.77 -1.13
CA ALA A 215 -1.11 22.07 -1.73
C ALA A 215 0.40 22.28 -1.85
N VAL A 216 1.20 21.92 -0.84
CA VAL A 216 2.67 22.01 -0.89
C VAL A 216 3.24 21.14 -2.00
N LYS A 217 2.75 19.89 -2.15
CA LYS A 217 3.19 19.02 -3.25
C LYS A 217 2.83 19.59 -4.61
N GLU A 218 1.63 20.15 -4.73
CA GLU A 218 1.16 20.73 -5.98
C GLU A 218 1.94 21.99 -6.35
N MET A 219 2.20 22.87 -5.37
CA MET A 219 3.07 24.03 -5.57
C MET A 219 4.49 23.64 -5.98
N ALA A 220 5.04 22.56 -5.41
CA ALA A 220 6.35 22.06 -5.82
C ALA A 220 6.33 21.52 -7.26
N ARG A 221 5.26 20.80 -7.64
CA ARG A 221 5.06 20.29 -9.00
C ARG A 221 4.96 21.42 -10.02
N LEU A 222 4.28 22.50 -9.66
CA LEU A 222 4.08 23.69 -10.49
C LEU A 222 5.26 24.68 -10.45
N GLY A 223 6.29 24.41 -9.66
CA GLY A 223 7.50 25.25 -9.59
C GLY A 223 7.39 26.51 -8.72
N HIS A 224 6.26 26.73 -8.03
CA HIS A 224 6.06 27.84 -7.09
C HIS A 224 7.03 27.80 -5.91
N ILE A 225 7.45 26.61 -5.50
CA ILE A 225 8.38 26.39 -4.39
C ILE A 225 9.46 25.38 -4.78
N ARG A 226 10.64 25.50 -4.17
CA ARG A 226 11.60 24.39 -4.09
C ARG A 226 11.28 23.57 -2.85
N LEU A 227 11.04 22.27 -3.04
CA LEU A 227 10.78 21.33 -1.95
C LEU A 227 11.91 20.30 -1.88
N GLN A 228 12.59 20.22 -0.74
CA GLN A 228 13.57 19.18 -0.44
C GLN A 228 13.06 18.32 0.72
N LYS A 229 13.08 17.00 0.55
CA LYS A 229 12.67 16.04 1.58
C LYS A 229 13.91 15.47 2.23
N ILE A 230 14.09 15.80 3.48
CA ILE A 230 15.23 15.41 4.29
C ILE A 230 14.77 14.39 5.32
N GLN A 231 15.66 13.47 5.65
CA GLN A 231 15.47 12.44 6.64
C GLN A 231 16.39 12.70 7.81
N ILE A 232 15.79 12.80 8.98
CA ILE A 232 16.51 12.92 10.23
C ILE A 232 16.54 11.51 10.83
N TYR A 233 17.72 10.89 10.84
CA TYR A 233 17.92 9.57 11.40
C TYR A 233 18.19 9.68 12.91
N PRO A 234 17.66 8.76 13.73
CA PRO A 234 17.98 8.73 15.15
C PRO A 234 19.49 8.56 15.40
N GLU A 235 19.98 9.00 16.56
CA GLU A 235 21.35 8.71 17.01
C GLU A 235 21.45 7.32 17.66
N ILE A 236 20.35 6.84 18.23
CA ILE A 236 20.28 5.55 18.93
C ILE A 236 20.08 4.43 17.92
N GLU A 237 20.89 3.38 18.03
CA GLU A 237 20.77 2.21 17.18
C GLU A 237 19.37 1.58 17.21
N PRO A 238 18.87 1.09 16.06
CA PRO A 238 17.68 0.28 16.02
C PRO A 238 17.81 -1.02 16.83
N ASP A 239 16.69 -1.51 17.35
CA ASP A 239 16.62 -2.86 17.92
C ASP A 239 16.77 -3.92 16.82
N TRP A 240 18.02 -4.34 16.58
CA TRP A 240 18.39 -5.33 15.57
C TRP A 240 17.66 -6.66 15.75
N ARG A 241 17.49 -7.11 17.00
CA ARG A 241 16.81 -8.39 17.31
C ARG A 241 15.33 -8.32 16.93
N ARG A 242 14.67 -7.20 17.19
CA ARG A 242 13.28 -6.99 16.78
C ARG A 242 13.14 -6.93 15.25
N LEU A 243 14.09 -6.28 14.57
CA LEU A 243 14.10 -6.21 13.10
C LEU A 243 14.30 -7.58 12.47
N ASP A 244 15.22 -8.39 13.00
CA ASP A 244 15.46 -9.76 12.56
C ASP A 244 14.22 -10.64 12.75
N LYS A 245 13.60 -10.61 13.94
CA LYS A 245 12.32 -11.29 14.22
C LYS A 245 11.22 -10.88 13.24
N ARG A 246 11.15 -9.59 12.89
CA ARG A 246 10.16 -9.07 11.94
C ARG A 246 10.40 -9.63 10.53
N ARG A 247 11.66 -9.71 10.08
CA ARG A 247 12.01 -10.33 8.80
C ARG A 247 11.70 -11.83 8.80
N ALA A 248 12.10 -12.56 9.84
CA ALA A 248 11.80 -13.98 9.97
C ALA A 248 10.28 -14.24 9.90
N LYS A 249 9.48 -13.44 10.62
CA LYS A 249 8.01 -13.52 10.53
C LYS A 249 7.50 -13.29 9.11
N ALA A 250 8.01 -12.28 8.39
CA ALA A 250 7.58 -11.99 7.03
C ALA A 250 7.88 -13.15 6.06
N ILE A 251 9.05 -13.79 6.21
CA ILE A 251 9.44 -14.98 5.44
C ILE A 251 8.51 -16.15 5.76
N THR A 252 8.28 -16.44 7.04
CA THR A 252 7.37 -17.52 7.47
C THR A 252 5.93 -17.31 7.00
N ASP A 253 5.44 -16.07 7.10
CA ASP A 253 4.10 -15.68 6.64
C ASP A 253 3.97 -15.93 5.13
N LEU A 254 4.96 -15.51 4.33
CA LEU A 254 4.94 -15.71 2.88
C LEU A 254 5.01 -17.20 2.53
N ALA A 255 5.87 -17.97 3.20
CA ALA A 255 5.96 -19.42 3.01
C ALA A 255 4.63 -20.13 3.30
N SER A 256 3.93 -19.69 4.35
CA SER A 256 2.61 -20.22 4.72
C SER A 256 1.55 -19.88 3.67
N VAL A 257 1.53 -18.64 3.17
CA VAL A 257 0.61 -18.26 2.08
C VAL A 257 0.93 -19.02 0.80
N ARG A 258 2.22 -19.20 0.48
CA ARG A 258 2.66 -19.97 -0.68
C ARG A 258 2.19 -21.41 -0.62
N SER A 259 2.47 -22.10 0.48
CA SER A 259 2.02 -23.48 0.71
C SER A 259 0.50 -23.61 0.63
N LEU A 260 -0.24 -22.65 1.20
CA LEU A 260 -1.69 -22.59 1.05
C LEU A 260 -2.07 -22.48 -0.43
N VAL A 261 -1.69 -21.40 -1.13
CA VAL A 261 -2.13 -21.13 -2.51
C VAL A 261 -1.79 -22.25 -3.48
N GLU A 262 -0.62 -22.88 -3.33
CA GLU A 262 -0.17 -23.99 -4.18
C GLU A 262 -0.94 -25.29 -3.91
N SER A 263 -1.57 -25.45 -2.74
CA SER A 263 -2.39 -26.63 -2.40
C SER A 263 -3.89 -26.46 -2.67
N LEU A 264 -4.36 -25.24 -2.94
CA LEU A 264 -5.77 -24.96 -3.11
C LEU A 264 -6.31 -25.47 -4.47
N PRO A 265 -7.54 -26.01 -4.51
CA PRO A 265 -8.22 -26.33 -5.76
C PRO A 265 -8.45 -25.07 -6.61
N ASP A 266 -8.47 -25.24 -7.93
CA ASP A 266 -8.76 -24.15 -8.85
C ASP A 266 -10.25 -23.79 -8.83
N HIS A 267 -10.55 -22.52 -8.59
CA HIS A 267 -11.91 -22.00 -8.51
C HIS A 267 -12.72 -22.19 -9.79
N LEU A 268 -12.08 -22.25 -10.96
CA LEU A 268 -12.79 -22.38 -12.24
C LEU A 268 -13.03 -23.84 -12.64
N GLN A 269 -12.44 -24.79 -11.91
CA GLN A 269 -12.58 -26.23 -12.15
C GLN A 269 -13.35 -26.95 -11.05
N ALA A 270 -13.43 -26.35 -9.85
CA ALA A 270 -14.21 -26.84 -8.72
C ALA A 270 -15.72 -26.72 -8.94
#